data_AF-A0A7Y6ZX88-F1
#
_entry.id   AF-A0A7Y6ZX88-F1
#
_cell.length_a   1.000
_cell.length_b   1.000
_cell.length_c   1.000
_cell.angle_alpha   90.00
_cell.angle_beta   90.00
_cell.angle_gamma   90.00
#
_symmetry.space_group_name_H-M   'P 1'
#
loop_
_entity.id
_entity.type
_entity.pdbx_description
1 polymer ?
#
loop_
_entity_poly.entity_id
_entity_poly.type
_entity_poly.pdbx_seq_one_letter_code
_entity_poly.pdbx_strand_id
1 'polypeptide(L)'
;MERDELTEQMDEIRERVRAAIDSHELSARQILIKAGLGPSFLGGFLIEKKDPRLSSLAKLADALGVSLIYLIYGVELSQESERVLRELDKNPARRDHILGLLQ
;
A
#
# COMPACT_ATOMS: atom_id res chain seq x y z
N MET A 1 20.80 -15.73 3.23
CA MET A 1 19.75 -15.97 2.22
C MET A 1 18.39 -15.51 2.73
N GLU A 2 17.66 -16.27 3.57
CA GLU A 2 16.30 -15.87 4.00
C GLU A 2 16.23 -14.52 4.76
N ARG A 3 17.23 -14.21 5.60
CA ARG A 3 17.31 -12.90 6.29
C ARG A 3 17.68 -11.74 5.37
N ASP A 4 18.38 -12.01 4.28
CA ASP A 4 18.79 -10.98 3.32
C ASP A 4 17.61 -10.60 2.44
N GLU A 5 16.82 -11.59 1.99
CA GLU A 5 15.58 -11.41 1.21
C GLU A 5 14.51 -10.61 1.99
N LEU A 6 14.30 -10.92 3.28
CA LEU A 6 13.37 -10.17 4.13
C LEU A 6 13.80 -8.71 4.32
N THR A 7 15.11 -8.46 4.39
CA THR A 7 15.65 -7.11 4.53
C THR A 7 15.47 -6.32 3.25
N GLU A 8 15.72 -6.94 2.09
CA GLU A 8 15.52 -6.37 0.76
C GLU A 8 14.04 -6.02 0.53
N GLN A 9 13.12 -6.93 0.83
CA GLN A 9 11.69 -6.69 0.71
C GLN A 9 11.24 -5.48 1.54
N MET A 10 11.71 -5.34 2.78
CA MET A 10 11.31 -4.20 3.62
C MET A 10 11.87 -2.87 3.11
N ASP A 11 13.06 -2.88 2.50
CA ASP A 11 13.62 -1.69 1.87
C ASP A 11 12.81 -1.27 0.63
N GLU A 12 12.33 -2.21 -0.19
CA GLU A 12 11.38 -1.91 -1.28
C GLU A 12 10.06 -1.29 -0.77
N ILE A 13 9.51 -1.82 0.33
CA ILE A 13 8.29 -1.25 0.95
C ILE A 13 8.55 0.19 1.38
N ARG A 14 9.71 0.49 1.97
CA ARG A 14 10.09 1.86 2.37
C ARG A 14 10.18 2.78 1.15
N GLU A 15 10.74 2.31 0.04
CA GLU A 15 10.82 3.09 -1.19
C GLU A 15 9.44 3.40 -1.77
N ARG A 16 8.54 2.42 -1.83
CA ARG A 16 7.16 2.62 -2.29
C ARG A 16 6.40 3.58 -1.38
N VAL A 17 6.60 3.52 -0.07
CA VAL A 17 6.02 4.49 0.87
C VAL A 17 6.56 5.89 0.63
N ARG A 18 7.86 6.06 0.39
CA ARG A 18 8.43 7.38 0.05
C ARG A 18 7.83 7.91 -1.24
N ALA A 19 7.80 7.11 -2.30
CA ALA A 19 7.22 7.50 -3.59
C ALA A 19 5.74 7.89 -3.47
N ALA A 20 4.96 7.15 -2.68
CA ALA A 20 3.55 7.45 -2.43
C ALA A 20 3.36 8.73 -1.59
N ILE A 21 4.26 9.03 -0.64
CA ILE A 21 4.24 10.30 0.10
C ILE A 21 4.61 11.47 -0.82
N ASP A 22 5.67 11.31 -1.62
CA ASP A 22 6.20 12.38 -2.48
C ASP A 22 5.25 12.74 -3.62
N SER A 23 4.43 11.79 -4.08
CA SER A 23 3.39 12.02 -5.09
C SER A 23 2.07 12.56 -4.51
N HIS A 24 1.95 12.67 -3.19
CA HIS A 24 0.72 13.11 -2.54
C HIS A 24 0.69 14.64 -2.35
N GLU A 25 -0.48 15.24 -2.51
CA GLU A 25 -0.69 16.69 -2.28
C GLU A 25 -0.58 17.11 -0.80
N LEU A 26 -0.55 16.16 0.14
CA LEU A 26 -0.54 16.42 1.56
C LEU A 26 0.88 16.29 2.09
N SER A 27 1.24 17.14 3.06
CA SER A 27 2.51 16.96 3.77
C SER A 27 2.55 15.62 4.53
N ALA A 28 3.74 15.07 4.73
CA ALA A 28 3.97 13.87 5.54
C ALA A 28 3.28 13.93 6.92
N ARG A 29 3.24 15.12 7.54
CA ARG A 29 2.52 15.34 8.81
C ARG A 29 1.01 15.20 8.66
N GLN A 30 0.42 15.78 7.62
CA GLN A 30 -1.02 15.67 7.35
C GLN A 30 -1.41 14.22 7.04
N ILE A 31 -0.57 13.49 6.29
CA ILE A 31 -0.75 12.06 6.01
C ILE A 31 -0.78 11.25 7.31
N LEU A 32 0.17 11.48 8.23
CA LEU A 32 0.19 10.77 9.51
C LEU A 32 -1.04 11.06 10.38
N ILE A 33 -1.50 12.32 10.42
CA ILE A 33 -2.73 12.69 11.12
C ILE A 33 -3.92 11.95 10.51
N LYS A 34 -4.05 11.94 9.18
CA LYS A 34 -5.11 11.21 8.45
C LYS A 34 -5.06 9.70 8.74
N ALA A 35 -3.87 9.12 8.83
CA ALA A 35 -3.66 7.71 9.15
C ALA A 35 -3.89 7.37 10.65
N GLY A 36 -4.03 8.36 11.53
CA GLY A 36 -4.06 8.15 12.97
C GLY A 36 -2.76 7.57 13.51
N LEU A 37 -1.61 7.94 12.91
CA LEU A 37 -0.27 7.50 13.29
C LEU A 37 0.50 8.63 13.99
N GLY A 38 1.35 8.25 14.94
CA GLY A 38 2.16 9.21 15.69
C GLY A 38 3.23 9.89 14.81
N PRO A 39 3.67 11.12 15.18
CA PRO A 39 4.64 11.90 14.39
C PRO A 39 6.01 11.23 14.24
N SER A 40 6.38 10.35 15.18
CA SER A 40 7.63 9.59 15.13
C SER A 40 7.60 8.38 14.17
N PHE A 41 6.43 8.04 13.63
CA PHE A 41 6.27 6.81 12.84
C PHE A 41 7.17 6.80 11.60
N LEU A 42 7.17 7.86 10.78
CA LEU A 42 7.98 7.91 9.57
C LEU A 42 9.47 7.93 9.87
N GLY A 43 9.92 8.63 10.92
CA GLY A 43 11.32 8.61 11.33
C GLY A 43 11.77 7.20 11.73
N GLY A 44 10.98 6.52 12.55
CA GLY A 44 11.24 5.13 12.92
C GLY A 44 11.28 4.20 11.71
N PHE A 45 10.29 4.31 10.82
CA PHE A 45 10.14 3.41 9.68
C PHE A 45 11.14 3.66 8.55
N LEU A 46 11.32 4.92 8.14
CA LEU A 46 12.11 5.30 6.96
C LEU A 46 13.57 5.63 7.27
N ILE A 47 13.90 6.06 8.49
CA ILE A 47 15.27 6.46 8.88
C ILE A 47 15.89 5.38 9.75
N GLU A 48 15.22 5.01 10.84
CA GLU A 48 15.74 4.03 11.80
C GLU A 48 15.52 2.58 11.37
N LYS A 49 14.91 2.37 10.19
CA LYS A 49 14.56 1.06 9.62
C LYS A 49 13.84 0.13 10.62
N LYS A 50 12.97 0.69 11.47
CA LYS A 50 12.09 -0.10 12.34
C LYS A 50 10.99 -0.73 11.53
N ASP A 51 10.73 -2.01 11.76
CA ASP A 51 9.67 -2.72 11.05
C ASP A 51 8.29 -2.32 11.62
N PRO A 52 7.36 -1.89 10.76
CA PRO A 52 6.03 -1.51 11.20
C PRO A 52 5.17 -2.75 11.44
N ARG A 53 4.14 -2.61 12.28
CA ARG A 53 3.05 -3.59 12.27
C ARG A 53 2.29 -3.48 10.96
N LEU A 54 1.80 -4.61 10.45
CA LEU A 54 0.94 -4.64 9.26
C LEU A 54 -0.26 -3.68 9.38
N SER A 55 -0.86 -3.58 10.57
CA SER A 55 -1.95 -2.64 10.84
C SER A 55 -1.58 -1.17 10.65
N SER A 56 -0.33 -0.80 10.93
CA SER A 56 0.16 0.56 10.73
C SER A 56 0.43 0.84 9.25
N LEU A 57 0.95 -0.15 8.52
CA LEU A 57 1.15 -0.05 7.08
C LEU A 57 -0.19 0.07 6.34
N ALA A 58 -1.21 -0.70 6.76
CA ALA A 58 -2.57 -0.61 6.23
C ALA A 58 -3.17 0.80 6.40
N LYS A 59 -3.10 1.35 7.62
CA LYS A 59 -3.56 2.74 7.89
C LYS A 59 -2.86 3.77 7.03
N LEU A 60 -1.56 3.59 6.80
CA LEU A 60 -0.78 4.48 5.96
C LEU A 60 -1.20 4.35 4.48
N ALA A 61 -1.41 3.14 3.98
CA ALA A 61 -1.90 2.89 2.62
C ALA A 61 -3.26 3.58 2.38
N ASP A 62 -4.19 3.42 3.32
CA ASP A 62 -5.50 4.07 3.27
C ASP A 62 -5.37 5.60 3.23
N ALA A 63 -4.50 6.16 4.07
CA ALA A 63 -4.26 7.60 4.10
C ALA A 63 -3.63 8.13 2.80
N LEU A 64 -2.76 7.33 2.19
CA LEU A 64 -2.07 7.63 0.93
C LEU A 64 -2.94 7.36 -0.32
N GLY A 65 -4.11 6.73 -0.18
CA GLY A 65 -4.98 6.41 -1.31
C GLY A 65 -4.48 5.27 -2.21
N VAL A 66 -3.51 4.47 -1.72
CA VAL A 66 -2.97 3.30 -2.43
C VAL A 66 -3.46 2.01 -1.77
N SER A 67 -3.32 0.87 -2.46
CA SER A 67 -3.61 -0.43 -1.85
C SER A 67 -2.45 -0.89 -0.96
N LEU A 68 -2.75 -1.67 0.07
CA LEU A 68 -1.72 -2.32 0.88
C LEU A 68 -0.88 -3.30 0.04
N ILE A 69 -1.51 -3.96 -0.93
CA ILE A 69 -0.86 -4.88 -1.88
C ILE A 69 0.20 -4.15 -2.70
N TYR A 70 -0.09 -2.93 -3.16
CA TYR A 70 0.91 -2.09 -3.83
C TYR A 70 2.12 -1.83 -2.94
N LEU A 71 1.93 -1.45 -1.68
CA LEU A 71 3.06 -1.19 -0.78
C LEU A 71 3.92 -2.43 -0.55
N ILE A 72 3.30 -3.60 -0.35
CA ILE A 72 4.01 -4.84 0.00
C ILE A 72 4.68 -5.49 -1.23
N TYR A 73 4.00 -5.50 -2.37
CA TYR A 73 4.41 -6.30 -3.55
C TYR A 73 4.69 -5.48 -4.81
N GLY A 74 4.49 -4.16 -4.77
CA GLY A 74 4.70 -3.30 -5.95
C GLY A 74 3.68 -3.51 -7.07
N VAL A 75 2.61 -4.26 -6.82
CA VAL A 75 1.54 -4.45 -7.81
C VAL A 75 0.73 -3.17 -7.90
N GLU A 76 0.79 -2.49 -9.04
CA GLU A 76 -0.01 -1.29 -9.31
C GLU A 76 -1.50 -1.65 -9.35
N LEU A 77 -2.13 -1.53 -8.19
CA LEU A 77 -3.56 -1.70 -8.02
C LEU A 77 -4.09 -0.48 -7.26
N SER A 78 -4.84 0.36 -7.95
CA SER A 78 -5.57 1.46 -7.32
C SER A 78 -6.62 0.90 -6.35
N GLN A 79 -7.01 1.68 -5.34
CA GLN A 79 -8.09 1.26 -4.44
C GLN A 79 -9.41 1.04 -5.20
N GLU A 80 -9.64 1.79 -6.28
CA GLU A 80 -10.80 1.59 -7.16
C GLU A 80 -10.75 0.23 -7.84
N SER A 81 -9.62 -0.11 -8.48
CA SER A 81 -9.43 -1.41 -9.13
C SER A 81 -9.54 -2.55 -8.12
N GLU A 82 -8.99 -2.39 -6.91
CA GLU A 82 -9.11 -3.40 -5.85
C GLU A 82 -10.57 -3.61 -5.42
N ARG A 83 -11.35 -2.53 -5.29
CA ARG A 83 -12.79 -2.61 -5.00
C ARG A 83 -13.53 -3.31 -6.13
N VAL A 84 -13.25 -2.98 -7.38
CA VAL A 84 -13.85 -3.65 -8.55
C VAL A 84 -13.54 -5.15 -8.54
N LEU A 85 -12.28 -5.53 -8.35
CA LEU A 85 -11.86 -6.94 -8.29
C LEU A 85 -12.59 -7.70 -7.18
N ARG A 86 -12.70 -7.12 -5.97
CA ARG A 86 -13.44 -7.73 -4.85
C ARG A 86 -14.91 -7.99 -5.20
N GLU A 87 -15.56 -7.09 -5.93
CA GLU A 87 -16.94 -7.29 -6.36
C GLU A 87 -17.06 -8.34 -7.47
N LEU A 88 -16.11 -8.37 -8.40
CA LEU A 88 -16.07 -9.38 -9.47
C LEU A 88 -15.88 -10.79 -8.92
N ASP A 89 -15.05 -10.96 -7.88
CA ASP A 89 -14.80 -12.27 -7.26
C ASP A 89 -16.03 -12.87 -6.57
N LYS A 90 -17.02 -12.05 -6.19
CA LYS A 90 -18.29 -12.55 -5.63
C LYS A 90 -19.12 -13.33 -6.66
N ASN A 91 -18.88 -13.13 -7.95
CA ASN A 91 -19.59 -13.85 -9.01
C ASN A 91 -18.66 -14.14 -10.21
N PRO A 92 -17.95 -15.29 -10.17
CA PRO A 92 -17.01 -15.67 -11.23
C PRO A 92 -17.64 -15.71 -12.63
N ALA A 93 -18.89 -16.17 -12.76
CA ALA A 93 -19.58 -16.21 -14.05
C ALA A 93 -19.81 -14.80 -14.64
N ARG A 94 -20.16 -13.82 -13.80
CA ARG A 94 -20.26 -12.41 -14.23
C ARG A 94 -18.91 -11.81 -14.57
N ARG A 95 -17.87 -12.11 -13.79
CA ARG A 95 -16.50 -11.69 -14.09
C ARG A 95 -16.09 -12.19 -15.48
N ASP A 96 -16.27 -13.47 -15.76
CA ASP A 96 -15.89 -14.07 -17.03
C ASP A 96 -16.68 -13.45 -18.20
N HIS A 97 -17.96 -13.13 -17.98
CA HIS A 97 -18.76 -12.40 -18.96
C HIS A 97 -18.23 -10.98 -19.21
N ILE A 98 -17.92 -10.21 -18.16
CA ILE A 98 -17.35 -8.86 -18.29
C ILE A 98 -15.99 -8.91 -19.00
N LEU A 99 -15.14 -9.89 -18.70
CA LEU A 99 -13.87 -10.08 -19.38
C LEU A 99 -14.04 -10.32 -20.88
N GLY A 100 -15.08 -11.05 -21.29
CA GLY A 100 -15.42 -11.24 -22.70
C GLY A 100 -15.93 -9.97 -23.41
N LEU A 101 -16.40 -8.95 -22.68
CA LEU A 101 -16.83 -7.66 -23.26
C LEU A 101 -15.66 -6.67 -23.49
N LEU A 102 -14.52 -6.89 -22.84
CA LEU A 102 -13.35 -6.02 -22.87
C LEU A 102 -12.29 -6.47 -23.91
N GLN A 103 -12.57 -7.56 -24.63
CA GLN A 103 -11.75 -8.13 -25.71
C GLN A 103 -12.28 -7.72 -27.08
#